data_AF-A0A7V0MIH1-F1
#
_entry.id   AF-A0A7V0MIH1-F1
#
_cell.length_a   1.000
_cell.length_b   1.000
_cell.length_c   1.000
_cell.angle_alpha   90.00
_cell.angle_beta   90.00
_cell.angle_gamma   90.00
#
_symmetry.space_group_name_H-M   'P 1'
#
loop_
_entity.id
_entity.type
_entity.pdbx_description
1 polymer ?
#
loop_
_entity_poly.entity_id
_entity_poly.type
_entity_poly.pdbx_seq_one_letter_code
_entity_poly.pdbx_strand_id
1 'polypeptide(L)'
;MNWEDFVKTRPEFRKLKECISCYRTLKEIFDEDGADGITEGIWTDKGFVCHSCLIYDEENPIGFVTLYKNGEELCGSFGCYTYFTEDDELDDLIQELMNATRWVSTSPWRGYYEIDRKKLKEWAVLHSDCALIGSRDASYLEEFDERFHKFLDVLEVAHARVILRTSNVFSAGYELLVRKDDLKDVQKYIKIVSKLVELKYHYRDPIRFTLTALTGKDHFDDRDYLLLSVWERVKNGEGVEDILHSIEGVVGVKKKAKT
;
A
#
# COMPACT_ATOMS: atom_id res chain seq x y z
N MET A 1 19.94 -16.04 -32.54
CA MET A 1 20.28 -14.70 -33.08
C MET A 1 21.26 -14.05 -32.11
N ASN A 2 22.31 -13.38 -32.58
CA ASN A 2 23.22 -12.62 -31.69
C ASN A 2 22.73 -11.17 -31.55
N TRP A 3 23.31 -10.43 -30.60
CA TRP A 3 22.96 -9.03 -30.33
C TRP A 3 23.13 -8.13 -31.56
N GLU A 4 24.24 -8.26 -32.30
CA GLU A 4 24.52 -7.43 -33.46
C GLU A 4 23.48 -7.59 -34.57
N ASP A 5 23.00 -8.81 -34.79
CA ASP A 5 21.98 -9.12 -35.79
C ASP A 5 20.58 -8.72 -35.32
N PHE A 6 20.30 -8.83 -34.01
CA PHE A 6 19.07 -8.31 -33.41
C PHE A 6 18.95 -6.79 -33.61
N VAL A 7 19.98 -6.02 -33.25
CA VAL A 7 19.93 -4.55 -33.37
C VAL A 7 19.92 -4.07 -34.84
N LYS A 8 20.52 -4.84 -35.76
CA LYS A 8 20.40 -4.56 -37.20
C LYS A 8 18.97 -4.71 -37.71
N THR A 9 18.25 -5.73 -37.22
CA THR A 9 16.87 -6.00 -37.62
C THR A 9 15.85 -5.14 -36.85
N ARG A 10 16.25 -4.60 -35.69
CA ARG A 10 15.43 -3.75 -34.81
C ARG A 10 16.15 -2.45 -34.44
N PRO A 11 16.34 -1.52 -35.39
CA PRO A 11 17.10 -0.28 -35.16
C PRO A 11 16.47 0.64 -34.11
N GLU A 12 15.18 0.49 -33.79
CA GLU A 12 14.48 1.17 -32.70
C GLU A 12 15.16 0.97 -31.34
N PHE A 13 15.76 -0.21 -31.11
CA PHE A 13 16.46 -0.53 -29.86
C PHE A 13 17.93 -0.07 -29.86
N ARG A 14 18.46 0.42 -30.98
CA ARG A 14 19.88 0.80 -31.11
C ARG A 14 20.28 2.00 -30.23
N LYS A 15 19.34 2.91 -29.98
CA LYS A 15 19.57 4.14 -29.20
C LYS A 15 19.15 4.00 -27.74
N LEU A 16 18.42 2.94 -27.40
CA LEU A 16 17.96 2.70 -26.07
C LEU A 16 19.11 2.11 -25.24
N LYS A 17 19.29 2.64 -24.03
CA LYS A 17 20.44 2.29 -23.19
C LYS A 17 20.11 1.15 -22.23
N GLU A 18 19.03 1.29 -21.49
CA GLU A 18 18.70 0.43 -20.36
C GLU A 18 17.19 0.41 -20.08
N CYS A 19 16.76 -0.60 -19.33
CA CYS A 19 15.44 -0.64 -18.71
C CYS A 19 15.38 0.36 -17.55
N ILE A 20 14.33 1.19 -17.50
CA ILE A 20 14.19 2.21 -16.43
C ILE A 20 13.90 1.61 -15.05
N SER A 21 13.52 0.33 -14.98
CA SER A 21 13.18 -0.35 -13.73
C SER A 21 14.38 -1.06 -13.10
N CYS A 22 15.01 -1.98 -13.83
CA CYS A 22 16.14 -2.76 -13.32
C CYS A 22 17.51 -2.16 -13.66
N TYR A 23 17.57 -1.10 -14.48
CA TYR A 23 18.80 -0.45 -14.96
C TYR A 23 19.75 -1.37 -15.75
N ARG A 24 19.32 -2.59 -16.09
CA ARG A 24 20.06 -3.47 -17.00
C ARG A 24 20.06 -2.87 -18.38
N THR A 25 21.22 -2.89 -19.02
CA THR A 25 21.36 -2.53 -20.43
C THR A 25 20.58 -3.50 -21.30
N LEU A 26 20.18 -3.06 -22.49
CA LEU A 26 19.50 -3.97 -23.42
C LEU A 26 20.34 -5.19 -23.81
N LYS A 27 21.66 -5.03 -23.85
CA LYS A 27 22.55 -6.16 -24.15
C LYS A 27 22.52 -7.18 -23.01
N GLU A 28 22.59 -6.73 -21.76
CA GLU A 28 22.45 -7.63 -20.60
C GLU A 28 21.08 -8.33 -20.61
N ILE A 29 20.00 -7.61 -20.94
CA ILE A 29 18.66 -8.20 -21.10
C ILE A 29 18.65 -9.26 -22.19
N PHE A 30 19.19 -8.95 -23.38
CA PHE A 30 19.28 -9.89 -24.48
C PHE A 30 20.08 -11.15 -24.13
N ASP A 31 21.21 -10.97 -23.42
CA ASP A 31 22.13 -12.06 -23.08
C ASP A 31 21.53 -13.02 -22.03
N GLU A 32 20.71 -12.54 -21.09
CA GLU A 32 20.07 -13.41 -20.07
C GLU A 32 18.65 -13.87 -20.45
N ASP A 33 17.83 -12.94 -20.96
CA ASP A 33 16.38 -13.12 -21.16
C ASP A 33 16.02 -13.29 -22.65
N GLY A 34 17.00 -13.22 -23.55
CA GLY A 34 16.81 -13.34 -24.99
C GLY A 34 16.16 -12.11 -25.64
N ALA A 35 15.78 -12.25 -26.92
CA ALA A 35 15.11 -11.18 -27.66
C ALA A 35 13.76 -10.79 -27.02
N ASP A 36 13.04 -11.77 -26.47
CA ASP A 36 11.71 -11.61 -25.88
C ASP A 36 11.76 -10.72 -24.65
N GLY A 37 12.84 -10.79 -23.86
CA GLY A 37 13.11 -9.86 -22.74
C GLY A 37 13.02 -8.37 -23.14
N ILE A 38 13.26 -8.07 -24.42
CA ILE A 38 13.16 -6.72 -24.98
C ILE A 38 11.87 -6.53 -25.77
N THR A 39 11.53 -7.46 -26.67
CA THR A 39 10.41 -7.28 -27.61
C THR A 39 9.04 -7.40 -26.96
N GLU A 40 8.94 -8.08 -25.82
CA GLU A 40 7.73 -8.16 -25.00
C GLU A 40 7.73 -7.15 -23.83
N GLY A 41 8.68 -6.21 -23.83
CA GLY A 41 8.65 -5.04 -22.95
C GLY A 41 7.70 -3.95 -23.44
N ILE A 42 7.55 -2.90 -22.62
CA ILE A 42 6.64 -1.78 -22.89
C ILE A 42 7.38 -0.44 -22.90
N TRP A 43 6.89 0.49 -23.72
CA TRP A 43 7.26 1.90 -23.67
C TRP A 43 6.24 2.68 -22.85
N THR A 44 6.71 3.30 -21.77
CA THR A 44 5.93 4.23 -20.95
C THR A 44 6.34 5.67 -21.23
N ASP A 45 5.62 6.62 -20.66
CA ASP A 45 5.99 8.04 -20.64
C ASP A 45 7.35 8.29 -19.94
N LYS A 46 7.73 7.42 -18.99
CA LYS A 46 9.01 7.46 -18.25
C LYS A 46 10.17 6.79 -19.00
N GLY A 47 9.87 5.93 -19.98
CA GLY A 47 10.85 5.17 -20.75
C GLY A 47 10.52 3.69 -20.90
N PHE A 48 11.50 2.91 -21.35
CA PHE A 48 11.33 1.49 -21.65
C PHE A 48 11.45 0.60 -20.41
N VAL A 49 10.51 -0.33 -20.26
CA VAL A 49 10.50 -1.37 -19.23
C VAL A 49 10.61 -2.73 -19.92
N CYS A 50 11.62 -3.53 -19.53
CA CYS A 50 11.81 -4.87 -20.09
C CYS A 50 10.71 -5.84 -19.64
N HIS A 51 10.56 -6.94 -20.38
CA HIS A 51 9.50 -7.92 -20.14
C HIS A 51 9.50 -8.47 -18.70
N SER A 52 10.67 -8.86 -18.17
CA SER A 52 10.78 -9.37 -16.81
C SER A 52 10.37 -8.34 -15.75
N CYS A 53 10.65 -7.05 -15.98
CA CYS A 53 10.21 -5.98 -15.09
C CYS A 53 8.71 -5.68 -15.23
N LEU A 54 8.16 -5.83 -16.44
CA LEU A 54 6.73 -5.71 -16.69
C LEU A 54 5.95 -6.80 -15.95
N ILE A 55 6.34 -8.06 -16.11
CA ILE A 55 5.75 -9.19 -15.38
C ILE A 55 5.82 -8.93 -13.87
N TYR A 56 6.98 -8.49 -13.37
CA TYR A 56 7.11 -8.20 -11.94
C TYR A 56 6.15 -7.10 -11.45
N ASP A 57 5.94 -6.05 -12.25
CA ASP A 57 5.02 -4.94 -11.94
C ASP A 57 3.55 -5.41 -11.94
N GLU A 58 3.20 -6.33 -12.84
CA GLU A 58 1.86 -6.92 -12.96
C GLU A 58 1.57 -7.96 -11.86
N GLU A 59 2.51 -8.86 -11.57
CA GLU A 59 2.37 -9.89 -10.53
C GLU A 59 2.45 -9.29 -9.13
N ASN A 60 3.15 -8.18 -8.97
CA ASN A 60 3.35 -7.52 -7.69
C ASN A 60 3.00 -6.03 -7.80
N PRO A 61 1.72 -5.69 -8.00
CA PRO A 61 1.29 -4.31 -8.18
C PRO A 61 1.55 -3.49 -6.92
N ILE A 62 1.64 -2.17 -7.09
CA ILE A 62 1.70 -1.22 -5.99
C ILE A 62 0.40 -1.27 -5.18
N GLY A 63 -0.74 -1.33 -5.85
CA GLY A 63 -2.02 -1.38 -5.20
C GLY A 63 -3.15 -1.93 -6.06
N PHE A 64 -4.23 -2.29 -5.38
CA PHE A 64 -5.51 -2.66 -5.96
C PHE A 64 -6.52 -1.56 -5.64
N VAL A 65 -7.38 -1.25 -6.60
CA VAL A 65 -8.45 -0.27 -6.45
C VAL A 65 -9.79 -0.94 -6.77
N THR A 66 -10.76 -0.66 -5.92
CA THR A 66 -12.16 -0.97 -6.14
C THR A 66 -12.94 0.34 -6.13
N LEU A 67 -13.50 0.73 -7.28
CA LEU A 67 -14.38 1.89 -7.43
C LEU A 67 -15.83 1.43 -7.31
N TYR A 68 -16.57 2.09 -6.44
CA TYR A 68 -17.99 1.90 -6.24
C TYR A 68 -18.74 3.10 -6.79
N LYS A 69 -19.63 2.85 -7.76
CA LYS A 69 -20.41 3.90 -8.41
C LYS A 69 -21.71 3.33 -8.96
N ASN A 70 -22.83 3.99 -8.70
CA ASN A 70 -24.15 3.62 -9.23
C ASN A 70 -24.56 2.16 -8.93
N GLY A 71 -24.08 1.59 -7.82
CA GLY A 71 -24.34 0.18 -7.46
C GLY A 71 -23.48 -0.84 -8.21
N GLU A 72 -22.51 -0.38 -9.00
CA GLU A 72 -21.51 -1.21 -9.68
C GLU A 72 -20.18 -1.17 -8.92
N GLU A 73 -19.45 -2.29 -8.99
CA GLU A 73 -18.12 -2.47 -8.44
C GLU A 73 -17.13 -2.68 -9.60
N LEU A 74 -16.21 -1.74 -9.76
CA LEU A 74 -15.18 -1.75 -10.80
C LEU A 74 -13.82 -1.98 -10.15
N CYS A 75 -13.10 -2.99 -10.61
CA CYS A 75 -11.82 -3.39 -10.03
C CYS A 75 -10.66 -3.15 -10.99
N GLY A 76 -9.51 -2.80 -10.42
CA GLY A 76 -8.27 -2.65 -11.15
C GLY A 76 -7.06 -2.73 -10.24
N SER A 77 -5.88 -2.76 -10.85
CA SER A 77 -4.60 -2.76 -10.17
C SER A 77 -3.64 -1.81 -10.86
N PHE A 78 -2.65 -1.31 -10.12
CA PHE A 78 -1.64 -0.43 -10.67
C PHE A 78 -0.27 -0.70 -10.07
N GLY A 79 0.74 -0.65 -10.93
CA GLY A 79 2.15 -0.80 -10.64
C GLY A 79 2.91 0.54 -10.71
N CYS A 80 4.23 0.45 -10.80
CA CYS A 80 5.14 1.58 -11.01
C CYS A 80 5.01 2.16 -12.43
N TYR A 81 4.72 1.30 -13.39
CA TYR A 81 4.84 1.56 -14.82
C TYR A 81 3.57 1.23 -15.58
N THR A 82 2.84 0.20 -15.18
CA THR A 82 1.61 -0.24 -15.84
C THR A 82 0.44 -0.31 -14.88
N TYR A 83 -0.74 -0.52 -15.44
CA TYR A 83 -1.95 -0.79 -14.70
C TYR A 83 -2.88 -1.69 -15.52
N PHE A 84 -3.86 -2.27 -14.84
CA PHE A 84 -4.87 -3.12 -15.45
C PHE A 84 -6.26 -2.70 -14.98
N THR A 85 -7.16 -2.47 -15.93
CA THR A 85 -8.59 -2.36 -15.72
C THR A 85 -9.32 -2.67 -17.03
N GLU A 86 -10.57 -3.09 -16.92
CA GLU A 86 -11.47 -3.31 -18.05
C GLU A 86 -12.43 -2.13 -18.25
N ASP A 87 -12.36 -1.10 -17.39
CA ASP A 87 -13.33 -0.01 -17.35
C ASP A 87 -12.66 1.37 -17.48
N ASP A 88 -13.05 2.09 -18.54
CA ASP A 88 -12.54 3.44 -18.85
C ASP A 88 -12.79 4.46 -17.73
N GLU A 89 -13.80 4.25 -16.87
CA GLU A 89 -14.04 5.15 -15.73
C GLU A 89 -13.00 4.98 -14.61
N LEU A 90 -12.36 3.82 -14.53
CA LEU A 90 -11.33 3.52 -13.54
C LEU A 90 -9.96 4.05 -13.97
N ASP A 91 -9.73 4.19 -15.29
CA ASP A 91 -8.47 4.68 -15.88
C ASP A 91 -8.01 6.00 -15.26
N ASP A 92 -8.90 6.99 -15.19
CA ASP A 92 -8.56 8.32 -14.67
C ASP A 92 -8.14 8.27 -13.19
N LEU A 93 -8.87 7.49 -12.38
CA LEU A 93 -8.55 7.29 -10.97
C LEU A 93 -7.21 6.57 -10.81
N ILE A 94 -6.98 5.49 -11.57
CA ILE A 94 -5.73 4.74 -11.51
C ILE A 94 -4.54 5.61 -11.90
N GLN A 95 -4.64 6.37 -12.98
CA GLN A 95 -3.56 7.27 -13.40
C GLN A 95 -3.28 8.34 -12.34
N GLU A 96 -4.31 8.87 -11.68
CA GLU A 96 -4.13 9.78 -10.55
C GLU A 96 -3.41 9.09 -9.38
N LEU A 97 -3.81 7.85 -9.04
CA LEU A 97 -3.20 7.05 -7.98
C LEU A 97 -1.73 6.71 -8.29
N MET A 98 -1.39 6.31 -9.51
CA MET A 98 -0.01 6.03 -9.93
C MET A 98 0.89 7.26 -9.75
N ASN A 99 0.36 8.47 -9.99
CA ASN A 99 1.09 9.72 -9.82
C ASN A 99 1.19 10.19 -8.36
N ALA A 100 0.16 9.89 -7.57
CA ALA A 100 0.07 10.29 -6.17
C ALA A 100 0.78 9.31 -5.22
N THR A 101 0.92 8.04 -5.61
CA THR A 101 1.49 7.00 -4.74
C THR A 101 3.01 7.06 -4.71
N ARG A 102 3.59 6.85 -3.53
CA ARG A 102 5.05 6.84 -3.33
C ARG A 102 5.48 5.78 -2.34
N TRP A 103 6.71 5.29 -2.50
CA TRP A 103 7.35 4.41 -1.53
C TRP A 103 7.88 5.21 -0.33
N VAL A 104 7.62 4.71 0.88
CA VAL A 104 8.17 5.21 2.14
C VAL A 104 9.08 4.14 2.72
N SER A 105 10.39 4.39 2.68
CA SER A 105 11.40 3.50 3.28
C SER A 105 11.38 3.63 4.80
N THR A 106 11.26 2.49 5.50
CA THR A 106 11.43 2.39 6.96
C THR A 106 12.79 1.79 7.32
N SER A 107 13.43 1.10 6.37
CA SER A 107 14.83 0.65 6.43
C SER A 107 15.35 0.39 5.00
N PRO A 108 16.65 0.07 4.79
CA PRO A 108 17.18 -0.20 3.44
C PRO A 108 16.44 -1.28 2.64
N TRP A 109 15.73 -2.18 3.30
CA TRP A 109 15.05 -3.33 2.69
C TRP A 109 13.53 -3.33 2.91
N ARG A 110 13.00 -2.36 3.65
CA ARG A 110 11.59 -2.34 4.07
C ARG A 110 10.95 -0.97 3.91
N GLY A 111 9.65 -1.01 3.73
CA GLY A 111 8.81 0.16 3.55
C GLY A 111 7.39 -0.22 3.20
N TYR A 112 6.63 0.80 2.81
CA TYR A 112 5.25 0.69 2.37
C TYR A 112 4.93 1.77 1.34
N TYR A 113 3.90 1.55 0.54
CA TYR A 113 3.35 2.59 -0.32
C TYR A 113 2.31 3.43 0.43
N GLU A 114 2.30 4.72 0.17
CA GLU A 114 1.26 5.65 0.65
C GLU A 114 0.83 6.60 -0.47
N ILE A 115 -0.36 7.19 -0.34
CA ILE A 115 -0.86 8.20 -1.26
C ILE A 115 -0.48 9.60 -0.75
N ASP A 116 0.25 10.36 -1.57
CA ASP A 116 0.44 11.79 -1.36
C ASP A 116 -0.88 12.52 -1.67
N ARG A 117 -1.66 12.78 -0.62
CA ARG A 117 -2.97 13.45 -0.69
C ARG A 117 -2.94 14.80 -1.42
N LYS A 118 -1.79 15.47 -1.48
CA LYS A 118 -1.66 16.77 -2.17
C LYS A 118 -1.64 16.63 -3.69
N LYS A 119 -1.30 15.44 -4.19
CA LYS A 119 -1.25 15.13 -5.62
C LYS A 119 -2.58 14.64 -6.18
N LEU A 120 -3.51 14.22 -5.31
CA LEU A 120 -4.87 13.89 -5.72
C LEU A 120 -5.61 15.16 -6.14
N LYS A 121 -6.14 15.17 -7.36
CA LYS A 121 -6.87 16.27 -7.99
C LYS A 121 -8.36 16.10 -7.79
N GLU A 122 -8.94 14.98 -8.20
CA GLU A 122 -10.38 14.75 -8.17
C GLU A 122 -10.84 14.01 -6.93
N TRP A 123 -9.92 13.32 -6.25
CA TRP A 123 -10.23 12.46 -5.11
C TRP A 123 -9.69 13.00 -3.78
N ALA A 124 -10.41 12.71 -2.71
CA ALA A 124 -9.99 13.01 -1.34
C ALA A 124 -9.93 11.73 -0.52
N VAL A 125 -8.82 11.53 0.18
CA VAL A 125 -8.68 10.46 1.17
C VAL A 125 -9.50 10.82 2.41
N LEU A 126 -10.56 10.06 2.63
CA LEU A 126 -11.50 10.22 3.74
C LEU A 126 -11.03 9.45 4.98
N HIS A 127 -10.49 8.25 4.78
CA HIS A 127 -9.94 7.41 5.86
C HIS A 127 -8.72 6.65 5.37
N SER A 128 -7.73 6.51 6.26
CA SER A 128 -6.53 5.71 6.05
C SER A 128 -6.35 4.78 7.23
N ASP A 129 -5.94 3.55 6.95
CA ASP A 129 -5.64 2.55 7.95
C ASP A 129 -4.65 1.50 7.42
N CYS A 130 -4.35 0.48 8.24
CA CYS A 130 -3.55 -0.67 7.87
C CYS A 130 -4.33 -1.96 8.17
N ALA A 131 -4.48 -2.81 7.15
CA ALA A 131 -5.00 -4.16 7.29
C ALA A 131 -3.91 -5.09 7.81
N LEU A 132 -4.12 -5.72 8.96
CA LEU A 132 -3.24 -6.75 9.54
C LEU A 132 -3.74 -8.13 9.12
N ILE A 133 -3.33 -8.58 7.94
CA ILE A 133 -3.89 -9.74 7.24
C ILE A 133 -3.78 -11.01 8.10
N GLY A 134 -4.91 -11.72 8.22
CA GLY A 134 -5.01 -12.96 9.02
C GLY A 134 -5.27 -12.75 10.51
N SER A 135 -5.38 -11.49 10.97
CA SER A 135 -5.79 -11.17 12.35
C SER A 135 -7.27 -10.80 12.43
N ARG A 136 -7.81 -10.80 13.65
CA ARG A 136 -9.17 -10.30 13.91
C ARG A 136 -9.32 -8.81 13.59
N ASP A 137 -8.25 -8.03 13.67
CA ASP A 137 -8.27 -6.61 13.32
C ASP A 137 -8.49 -6.38 11.81
N ALA A 138 -8.08 -7.31 10.94
CA ALA A 138 -8.43 -7.24 9.52
C ALA A 138 -9.94 -7.42 9.29
N SER A 139 -10.58 -8.35 10.00
CA SER A 139 -12.04 -8.55 9.91
C SER A 139 -12.82 -7.33 10.40
N TYR A 140 -12.31 -6.61 11.42
CA TYR A 140 -12.91 -5.36 11.87
C TYR A 140 -12.82 -4.24 10.83
N LEU A 141 -11.70 -4.16 10.12
CA LEU A 141 -11.54 -3.21 9.02
C LEU A 141 -12.45 -3.56 7.84
N GLU A 142 -12.61 -4.85 7.52
CA GLU A 142 -13.54 -5.32 6.49
C GLU A 142 -15.00 -4.98 6.85
N GLU A 143 -15.43 -5.22 8.09
CA GLU A 143 -16.76 -4.85 8.56
C GLU A 143 -16.99 -3.33 8.54
N PHE A 144 -15.96 -2.55 8.90
CA PHE A 144 -15.98 -1.10 8.77
C PHE A 144 -16.18 -0.67 7.32
N ASP A 145 -15.36 -1.21 6.42
CA ASP A 145 -15.37 -0.92 4.99
C ASP A 145 -16.74 -1.21 4.38
N GLU A 146 -17.27 -2.42 4.58
CA GLU A 146 -18.58 -2.82 4.08
C GLU A 146 -19.70 -1.90 4.56
N ARG A 147 -19.71 -1.56 5.85
CA ARG A 147 -20.74 -0.69 6.43
C ARG A 147 -20.68 0.70 5.85
N PHE A 148 -19.48 1.21 5.63
CA PHE A 148 -19.30 2.57 5.16
C PHE A 148 -19.54 2.69 3.65
N HIS A 149 -19.08 1.71 2.87
CA HIS A 149 -19.42 1.55 1.46
C HIS A 149 -20.94 1.54 1.23
N LYS A 150 -21.67 0.66 1.93
CA LYS A 150 -23.15 0.59 1.84
C LYS A 150 -23.81 1.93 2.17
N PHE A 151 -23.25 2.69 3.10
CA PHE A 151 -23.74 4.02 3.45
C PHE A 151 -23.48 5.06 2.35
N LEU A 152 -22.29 5.04 1.74
CA LEU A 152 -21.93 5.95 0.64
C LEU A 152 -22.76 5.67 -0.61
N ASP A 153 -23.07 4.39 -0.89
CA ASP A 153 -23.98 4.01 -1.98
C ASP A 153 -25.39 4.58 -1.80
N VAL A 154 -25.94 4.52 -0.58
CA VAL A 154 -27.25 5.13 -0.26
C VAL A 154 -27.24 6.65 -0.46
N LEU A 155 -26.07 7.29 -0.31
CA LEU A 155 -25.91 8.73 -0.57
C LEU A 155 -25.58 9.06 -2.02
N GLU A 156 -25.51 8.06 -2.90
CA GLU A 156 -25.10 8.19 -4.29
C GLU A 156 -23.76 8.95 -4.39
N VAL A 157 -22.78 8.50 -3.61
CA VAL A 157 -21.42 9.07 -3.57
C VAL A 157 -20.45 8.07 -4.17
N ALA A 158 -19.81 8.47 -5.27
CA ALA A 158 -18.76 7.69 -5.87
C ALA A 158 -17.55 7.64 -4.92
N HIS A 159 -17.09 6.44 -4.62
CA HIS A 159 -16.01 6.22 -3.67
C HIS A 159 -15.14 5.05 -4.09
N ALA A 160 -13.89 5.04 -3.65
CA ALA A 160 -12.95 4.01 -4.01
C ALA A 160 -12.23 3.49 -2.77
N ARG A 161 -12.12 2.17 -2.67
CA ARG A 161 -11.23 1.50 -1.74
C ARG A 161 -9.92 1.21 -2.45
N VAL A 162 -8.80 1.60 -1.84
CA VAL A 162 -7.46 1.32 -2.36
C VAL A 162 -6.68 0.53 -1.32
N ILE A 163 -6.17 -0.63 -1.74
CA ILE A 163 -5.30 -1.49 -0.94
C ILE A 163 -3.88 -1.34 -1.46
N LEU A 164 -2.98 -0.86 -0.61
CA LEU A 164 -1.59 -0.57 -0.96
C LEU A 164 -0.64 -1.63 -0.41
N ARG A 165 0.31 -2.06 -1.23
CA ARG A 165 1.31 -3.05 -0.83
C ARG A 165 2.26 -2.48 0.21
N THR A 166 2.68 -3.35 1.13
CA THR A 166 3.83 -3.11 2.01
C THR A 166 4.90 -4.18 1.79
N SER A 167 6.11 -3.96 2.32
CA SER A 167 7.16 -4.99 2.38
C SER A 167 6.85 -6.15 3.34
N ASN A 168 5.75 -6.08 4.10
CA ASN A 168 5.30 -7.12 5.00
C ASN A 168 4.08 -7.83 4.40
N VAL A 169 4.20 -9.13 4.14
CA VAL A 169 3.12 -9.95 3.55
C VAL A 169 1.86 -10.05 4.43
N PHE A 170 1.98 -9.73 5.72
CA PHE A 170 0.85 -9.70 6.66
C PHE A 170 0.28 -8.29 6.88
N SER A 171 0.68 -7.31 6.07
CA SER A 171 0.23 -5.93 6.20
C SER A 171 -0.03 -5.28 4.84
N ALA A 172 -1.17 -4.61 4.72
CA ALA A 172 -1.51 -3.78 3.57
C ALA A 172 -2.00 -2.41 4.05
N GLY A 173 -1.65 -1.36 3.32
CA GLY A 173 -2.28 -0.06 3.50
C GLY A 173 -3.73 -0.11 3.02
N TYR A 174 -4.62 0.58 3.72
CA TYR A 174 -6.01 0.74 3.36
C TYR A 174 -6.31 2.23 3.24
N GLU A 175 -6.88 2.64 2.12
CA GLU A 175 -7.26 4.01 1.85
C GLU A 175 -8.68 4.04 1.29
N LEU A 176 -9.54 4.85 1.89
CA LEU A 176 -10.89 5.12 1.40
C LEU A 176 -10.93 6.52 0.81
N LEU A 177 -11.22 6.59 -0.49
CA LEU A 177 -11.28 7.80 -1.27
C LEU A 177 -12.73 8.12 -1.65
N VAL A 178 -13.05 9.41 -1.76
CA VAL A 178 -14.33 9.92 -2.26
C VAL A 178 -14.06 11.05 -3.24
N ARG A 179 -14.96 11.26 -4.21
CA ARG A 179 -14.81 12.40 -5.13
C ARG A 179 -14.92 13.72 -4.36
N LYS A 180 -14.02 14.66 -4.63
CA LYS A 180 -14.04 16.00 -4.01
C LYS A 180 -15.32 16.75 -4.33
N ASP A 181 -15.88 16.53 -5.50
CA ASP A 181 -17.12 17.16 -5.93
C ASP A 181 -18.31 16.76 -5.04
N ASP A 182 -18.40 15.51 -4.60
CA ASP A 182 -19.43 15.07 -3.66
C ASP A 182 -19.28 15.75 -2.28
N LEU A 183 -18.06 16.14 -1.90
CA LEU A 183 -17.79 16.85 -0.65
C LEU A 183 -18.11 18.35 -0.72
N LYS A 184 -18.39 18.91 -1.92
CA LYS A 184 -18.83 20.30 -2.08
C LYS A 184 -20.28 20.49 -1.62
N ASP A 185 -21.09 19.42 -1.65
CA ASP A 185 -22.41 19.41 -1.03
C ASP A 185 -22.26 19.31 0.50
N VAL A 186 -22.56 20.41 1.19
CA VAL A 186 -22.44 20.52 2.64
C VAL A 186 -23.27 19.47 3.39
N GLN A 187 -24.46 19.11 2.87
CA GLN A 187 -25.30 18.11 3.53
C GLN A 187 -24.72 16.71 3.37
N LYS A 188 -24.24 16.34 2.17
CA LYS A 188 -23.52 15.07 1.96
C LYS A 188 -22.27 15.03 2.84
N TYR A 189 -21.47 16.09 2.84
CA TYR A 189 -20.25 16.19 3.63
C TYR A 189 -20.50 15.95 5.13
N ILE A 190 -21.48 16.64 5.73
CA ILE A 190 -21.82 16.47 7.15
C ILE A 190 -22.24 15.03 7.45
N LYS A 191 -23.07 14.41 6.59
CA LYS A 191 -23.52 13.03 6.76
C LYS A 191 -22.35 12.05 6.69
N ILE A 192 -21.47 12.20 5.71
CA ILE A 192 -20.26 11.37 5.53
C ILE A 192 -19.35 11.47 6.75
N VAL A 193 -19.01 12.68 7.19
CA VAL A 193 -18.12 12.89 8.33
C VAL A 193 -18.75 12.35 9.63
N SER A 194 -20.04 12.58 9.83
CA SER A 194 -20.74 12.09 11.02
C SER A 194 -20.73 10.56 11.08
N LYS A 195 -21.03 9.89 9.96
CA LYS A 195 -21.01 8.43 9.89
C LYS A 195 -19.60 7.86 10.03
N LEU A 196 -18.60 8.52 9.45
CA LEU A 196 -17.20 8.13 9.62
C LEU A 196 -16.79 8.16 11.10
N VAL A 197 -17.12 9.23 11.82
CA VAL A 197 -16.79 9.36 13.25
C VAL A 197 -17.53 8.31 14.08
N GLU A 198 -18.82 8.08 13.81
CA GLU A 198 -19.61 7.03 14.46
C GLU A 198 -18.97 5.65 14.28
N LEU A 199 -18.66 5.27 13.04
CA LEU A 199 -18.07 3.96 12.75
C LEU A 199 -16.67 3.84 13.37
N LYS A 200 -15.82 4.88 13.25
CA LYS A 200 -14.47 4.88 13.83
C LYS A 200 -14.47 4.73 15.36
N TYR A 201 -15.48 5.23 16.04
CA TYR A 201 -15.61 5.08 17.48
C TYR A 201 -15.84 3.61 17.90
N HIS A 202 -16.43 2.80 17.01
CA HIS A 202 -16.80 1.41 17.30
C HIS A 202 -15.95 0.36 16.58
N TYR A 203 -15.18 0.73 15.55
CA TYR A 203 -14.65 -0.28 14.63
C TYR A 203 -13.51 -1.13 15.21
N ARG A 204 -12.58 -0.55 15.99
CA ARG A 204 -11.50 -1.35 16.60
C ARG A 204 -11.02 -0.81 17.94
N ASP A 205 -10.54 -1.72 18.77
CA ASP A 205 -9.83 -1.40 20.00
C ASP A 205 -8.37 -1.02 19.66
N PRO A 206 -7.94 0.23 19.95
CA PRO A 206 -6.59 0.69 19.63
C PRO A 206 -5.48 -0.06 20.40
N ILE A 207 -5.76 -0.55 21.61
CA ILE A 207 -4.82 -1.34 22.41
C ILE A 207 -4.61 -2.69 21.75
N ARG A 208 -5.71 -3.39 21.42
CA ARG A 208 -5.66 -4.66 20.69
C ARG A 208 -4.89 -4.50 19.38
N PHE A 209 -5.25 -3.51 18.57
CA PHE A 209 -4.60 -3.30 17.27
C PHE A 209 -3.09 -3.12 17.41
N THR A 210 -2.65 -2.35 18.40
CA THR A 210 -1.22 -2.14 18.66
C THR A 210 -0.54 -3.45 19.08
N LEU A 211 -1.17 -4.24 19.95
CA LEU A 211 -0.65 -5.56 20.34
C LEU A 211 -0.57 -6.53 19.16
N THR A 212 -1.60 -6.57 18.31
CA THR A 212 -1.60 -7.37 17.08
C THR A 212 -0.46 -6.92 16.15
N ALA A 213 -0.26 -5.61 15.96
CA ALA A 213 0.82 -5.08 15.13
C ALA A 213 2.22 -5.41 15.68
N LEU A 214 2.39 -5.42 17.01
CA LEU A 214 3.66 -5.72 17.66
C LEU A 214 3.99 -7.22 17.69
N THR A 215 2.97 -8.07 17.79
CA THR A 215 3.17 -9.51 18.12
C THR A 215 2.69 -10.47 17.02
N GLY A 216 1.82 -10.03 16.13
CA GLY A 216 1.11 -10.86 15.16
C GLY A 216 0.10 -11.84 15.80
N LYS A 217 -0.26 -11.64 17.07
CA LYS A 217 -1.17 -12.52 17.83
C LYS A 217 -2.58 -11.93 17.94
N ASP A 218 -3.56 -12.80 18.17
CA ASP A 218 -4.94 -12.43 18.49
C ASP A 218 -5.33 -12.65 19.97
N HIS A 219 -4.47 -13.34 20.72
CA HIS A 219 -4.57 -13.61 22.15
C HIS A 219 -3.30 -13.14 22.83
N PHE A 220 -3.44 -12.37 23.91
CA PHE A 220 -2.33 -11.67 24.55
C PHE A 220 -2.14 -12.14 25.98
N ASP A 221 -0.89 -12.26 26.39
CA ASP A 221 -0.47 -12.53 27.76
C ASP A 221 0.19 -11.30 28.41
N ASP A 222 0.57 -11.41 29.69
CA ASP A 222 1.18 -10.31 30.45
C ASP A 222 2.47 -9.78 29.80
N ARG A 223 3.20 -10.58 29.03
CA ARG A 223 4.42 -10.13 28.34
C ARG A 223 4.09 -9.29 27.12
N ASP A 224 3.00 -9.60 26.42
CA ASP A 224 2.53 -8.79 25.31
C ASP A 224 2.11 -7.40 25.79
N TYR A 225 1.42 -7.31 26.93
CA TYR A 225 1.09 -6.02 27.56
C TYR A 225 2.32 -5.25 28.07
N LEU A 226 3.36 -5.96 28.53
CA LEU A 226 4.64 -5.33 28.85
C LEU A 226 5.29 -4.73 27.59
N LEU A 227 5.24 -5.44 26.45
CA LEU A 227 5.75 -4.94 25.18
C LEU A 227 5.00 -3.69 24.71
N LEU A 228 3.68 -3.66 24.87
CA LEU A 228 2.87 -2.46 24.62
C LEU A 228 3.34 -1.28 25.49
N SER A 229 3.52 -1.49 26.80
CA SER A 229 4.01 -0.45 27.70
C SER A 229 5.38 0.10 27.28
N VAL A 230 6.28 -0.79 26.87
CA VAL A 230 7.60 -0.39 26.34
C VAL A 230 7.44 0.45 25.08
N TRP A 231 6.59 0.01 24.14
CA TRP A 231 6.33 0.75 22.90
C TRP A 231 5.76 2.15 23.16
N GLU A 232 4.80 2.29 24.08
CA GLU A 232 4.21 3.59 24.44
C GLU A 232 5.27 4.56 25.01
N ARG A 233 6.17 4.05 25.86
CA ARG A 233 7.25 4.83 26.46
C ARG A 233 8.28 5.29 25.43
N VAL A 234 8.71 4.39 24.54
CA VAL A 234 9.61 4.74 23.42
C VAL A 234 8.97 5.78 22.52
N LYS A 235 7.68 5.61 22.18
CA LYS A 235 6.93 6.57 21.35
C LYS A 235 6.83 7.94 22.00
N ASN A 236 6.77 8.01 23.33
CA ASN A 236 6.77 9.24 24.11
C ASN A 236 8.18 9.84 24.33
N GLY A 237 9.21 9.22 23.76
CA GLY A 237 10.58 9.74 23.78
C GLY A 237 11.41 9.34 25.01
N GLU A 238 10.97 8.36 25.78
CA GLU A 238 11.76 7.84 26.90
C GLU A 238 12.97 7.02 26.42
N GLY A 239 14.10 7.15 27.13
CA GLY A 239 15.34 6.45 26.82
C GLY A 239 15.23 4.94 26.99
N VAL A 240 15.81 4.18 26.06
CA VAL A 240 15.72 2.71 26.05
C VAL A 240 16.35 2.12 27.32
N GLU A 241 17.44 2.70 27.80
CA GLU A 241 18.16 2.27 29.00
C GLU A 241 17.31 2.42 30.27
N ASP A 242 16.55 3.52 30.39
CA ASP A 242 15.66 3.78 31.52
C ASP A 242 14.48 2.80 31.53
N ILE A 243 13.94 2.52 30.34
CA ILE A 243 12.89 1.52 30.15
C ILE A 243 13.42 0.14 30.57
N LEU A 244 14.57 -0.28 30.05
CA LEU A 244 15.18 -1.57 30.38
C LEU A 244 15.40 -1.71 31.89
N HIS A 245 16.00 -0.71 32.53
CA HIS A 245 16.23 -0.72 33.98
C HIS A 245 14.92 -0.89 34.78
N SER A 246 13.84 -0.23 34.35
CA SER A 246 12.54 -0.33 35.03
C SER A 246 11.85 -1.68 34.89
N ILE A 247 12.15 -2.46 33.85
CA ILE A 247 11.51 -3.77 33.60
C ILE A 247 12.40 -4.97 33.96
N GLU A 248 13.69 -4.76 34.28
CA GLU A 248 14.63 -5.82 34.72
C GLU A 248 14.05 -6.68 35.86
N GLY A 249 13.31 -6.06 36.80
CA GLY A 249 12.65 -6.75 37.92
C GLY A 249 11.37 -7.51 37.56
N VAL A 250 10.71 -7.16 36.45
CA VAL A 250 9.44 -7.74 36.00
C VAL A 250 9.68 -8.97 35.11
N VAL A 251 10.74 -8.96 34.31
CA VAL A 251 11.04 -10.02 33.32
C VAL A 251 11.88 -11.17 33.91
N GLY A 252 12.32 -11.07 35.17
CA GLY A 252 13.09 -12.13 35.83
C GLY A 252 14.48 -12.38 35.21
N VAL A 253 15.07 -11.37 34.57
CA VAL A 253 16.41 -11.48 33.97
C VAL A 253 17.45 -11.44 35.10
N LYS A 254 17.83 -12.61 35.61
CA LYS A 254 19.01 -12.74 36.47
C LYS A 254 20.24 -12.25 35.67
N LYS A 255 20.81 -11.11 36.07
CA LYS A 255 22.14 -10.70 35.60
C LYS A 255 23.11 -11.87 35.78
N LYS A 256 23.62 -12.44 34.68
CA LYS A 256 24.84 -13.25 34.75
C LYS A 256 25.93 -12.31 35.24
N ALA A 257 26.38 -12.53 36.47
CA ALA A 257 27.53 -11.84 37.02
C ALA A 257 28.69 -11.99 36.02
N LYS A 258 29.23 -10.87 35.54
CA LYS A 258 30.50 -10.86 34.83
C LYS A 258 31.58 -11.25 35.85
N THR A 259 32.10 -12.46 35.73
CA THR A 259 33.42 -12.84 36.26
C THR A 259 34.50 -12.33 35.34
#